data_AF-A0A382STN4-F1
#
_entry.id   AF-A0A382STN4-F1
#
_cell.length_a   1.000
_cell.length_b   1.000
_cell.length_c   1.000
_cell.angle_alpha   90.00
_cell.angle_beta   90.00
_cell.angle_gamma   90.00
#
_symmetry.space_group_name_H-M   'P 1'
#
loop_
_entity.id
_entity.type
_entity.pdbx_description
1 polymer ?
#
loop_
_entity_poly.entity_id
_entity_poly.type
_entity_poly.pdbx_seq_one_letter_code
_entity_poly.pdbx_strand_id
1 'polypeptide(L)'
;MLPETEDSPNTADMLVGHLLNAKKKHDEDKNVESEEVQHLQKGADYLSTFLTQQGVRQQKTVTKTRPPGLDELKKEFVKNLVKNEHVTIDDNGRTILTEKGKNFLNQQTRVTADKVTLVQLKNLRFRQSLARKRKPAGKKTKKRKTSVKKKKKRR
;
A
#
# COMPACT_ATOMS: atom_id res chain seq x y z
N MET A 1 6.18 -47.92 -54.03
CA MET A 1 7.35 -47.09 -53.67
C MET A 1 7.15 -45.72 -54.28
N LEU A 2 7.57 -44.67 -53.55
CA LEU A 2 7.71 -43.25 -53.92
C LEU A 2 6.48 -42.33 -53.70
N PRO A 3 6.72 -41.05 -53.32
CA PRO A 3 6.39 -40.54 -51.98
C PRO A 3 5.65 -39.18 -51.96
N GLU A 4 5.31 -38.74 -50.75
CA GLU A 4 5.21 -37.35 -50.25
C GLU A 4 4.62 -36.26 -51.16
N THR A 5 3.36 -35.91 -50.91
CA THR A 5 2.83 -34.58 -51.23
C THR A 5 2.99 -33.65 -50.03
N GLU A 6 4.10 -32.92 -50.08
CA GLU A 6 4.23 -31.47 -49.86
C GLU A 6 3.63 -30.87 -48.58
N ASP A 7 4.57 -30.58 -47.67
CA ASP A 7 4.49 -29.62 -46.58
C ASP A 7 3.97 -28.24 -47.04
N SER A 8 2.65 -28.06 -47.01
CA SER A 8 2.09 -26.72 -46.87
C SER A 8 2.08 -26.39 -45.37
N PRO A 9 2.75 -25.32 -44.91
CA PRO A 9 2.66 -24.93 -43.51
C PRO A 9 1.21 -24.53 -43.25
N ASN A 10 0.50 -25.38 -42.52
CA ASN A 10 -0.90 -25.22 -42.16
C ASN A 10 -1.14 -23.76 -41.76
N THR A 11 -1.86 -23.00 -42.57
CA THR A 11 -2.08 -21.56 -42.35
C THR A 11 -2.75 -21.32 -40.99
N ALA A 12 -3.51 -22.31 -40.51
CA ALA A 12 -4.07 -22.36 -39.17
C ALA A 12 -2.98 -22.36 -38.07
N ASP A 13 -1.90 -23.13 -38.22
CA ASP A 13 -0.80 -23.19 -37.24
C ASP A 13 -0.03 -21.86 -37.20
N MET A 14 0.15 -21.21 -38.34
CA MET A 14 0.75 -19.87 -38.39
C MET A 14 -0.13 -18.82 -37.70
N LEU A 15 -1.45 -18.85 -37.92
CA LEU A 15 -2.40 -17.97 -37.24
C LEU A 15 -2.43 -18.22 -35.73
N VAL A 16 -2.47 -19.48 -35.31
CA VAL A 16 -2.41 -19.86 -33.88
C VAL A 16 -1.10 -19.38 -33.25
N GLY A 17 0.04 -19.55 -33.92
CA GLY A 17 1.32 -19.03 -33.49
C GLY A 17 1.33 -17.50 -33.35
N HIS A 18 0.72 -16.79 -34.28
CA HIS A 18 0.60 -15.33 -34.24
C HIS A 18 -0.34 -14.84 -33.12
N LEU A 19 -1.50 -15.49 -32.94
CA LEU A 19 -2.45 -15.20 -31.88
C LEU A 19 -1.88 -15.50 -30.49
N LEU A 20 -1.15 -16.60 -30.32
CA LEU A 20 -0.48 -16.95 -29.07
C LEU A 20 0.66 -15.97 -28.75
N ASN A 21 1.47 -15.59 -29.73
CA ASN A 21 2.52 -14.58 -29.52
C ASN A 21 1.95 -13.19 -29.21
N ALA A 22 0.89 -12.78 -29.90
CA ALA A 22 0.20 -11.52 -29.62
C ALA A 22 -0.39 -11.52 -28.19
N LYS A 23 -0.97 -12.65 -27.76
CA LYS A 23 -1.49 -12.81 -26.40
C LYS A 23 -0.38 -12.82 -25.35
N LYS A 24 0.74 -13.50 -25.61
CA LYS A 24 1.91 -13.53 -24.72
C LYS A 24 2.47 -12.12 -24.49
N LYS A 25 2.68 -11.33 -25.56
CA LYS A 25 3.13 -9.93 -25.43
C LYS A 25 2.13 -9.06 -24.67
N HIS A 26 0.84 -9.26 -24.91
CA HIS A 26 -0.21 -8.50 -24.24
C HIS A 26 -0.38 -8.88 -22.75
N ASP A 27 -0.03 -10.10 -22.36
CA ASP A 27 0.02 -10.56 -20.97
C ASP A 27 1.34 -10.10 -20.29
N GLU A 28 2.45 -9.98 -21.03
CA GLU A 28 3.72 -9.38 -20.55
C GLU A 28 3.56 -7.86 -20.27
N ASP A 29 2.89 -7.11 -21.16
CA ASP A 29 2.61 -5.67 -20.99
C ASP A 29 1.57 -5.37 -19.89
N LYS A 30 0.72 -6.36 -19.56
CA LYS A 30 -0.28 -6.26 -18.47
C LYS A 30 0.23 -6.76 -17.12
N ASN A 31 1.39 -7.40 -17.09
CA ASN A 31 2.05 -7.73 -15.85
C ASN A 31 2.59 -6.42 -15.30
N VAL A 32 1.83 -5.84 -14.39
CA VAL A 32 2.21 -4.65 -13.65
C VAL A 32 3.65 -4.82 -13.16
N GLU A 33 4.43 -3.74 -13.31
CA GLU A 33 5.52 -3.44 -12.38
C GLU A 33 6.90 -4.11 -12.58
N SER A 34 7.46 -4.26 -13.80
CA SER A 34 8.92 -4.47 -13.88
C SER A 34 9.69 -3.18 -13.62
N GLU A 35 9.33 -2.08 -14.29
CA GLU A 35 9.90 -0.75 -14.06
C GLU A 35 9.48 -0.19 -12.69
N GLU A 36 8.22 -0.32 -12.31
CA GLU A 36 7.75 0.17 -11.00
C GLU A 36 8.39 -0.61 -9.84
N VAL A 37 8.55 -1.94 -9.92
CA VAL A 37 9.35 -2.70 -8.93
C VAL A 37 10.80 -2.24 -8.93
N GLN A 38 11.41 -2.00 -10.10
CA GLN A 38 12.78 -1.47 -10.17
C GLN A 38 12.91 -0.08 -9.53
N HIS A 39 11.93 0.80 -9.73
CA HIS A 39 11.90 2.14 -9.13
C HIS A 39 11.65 2.08 -7.62
N LEU A 40 10.79 1.18 -7.16
CA LEU A 40 10.58 0.92 -5.73
C LEU A 40 11.84 0.36 -5.07
N GLN A 41 12.53 -0.57 -5.72
CA GLN A 41 13.79 -1.13 -5.24
C GLN A 41 14.88 -0.05 -5.15
N LYS A 42 15.07 0.75 -6.19
CA LYS A 42 16.00 1.90 -6.19
C LYS A 42 15.62 2.94 -5.12
N GLY A 43 14.33 3.19 -4.92
CA GLY A 43 13.83 4.08 -3.88
C GLY A 43 14.11 3.56 -2.47
N ALA A 44 13.98 2.25 -2.25
CA ALA A 44 14.33 1.60 -0.98
C ALA A 44 15.83 1.68 -0.69
N ASP A 45 16.67 1.43 -1.69
CA ASP A 45 18.13 1.53 -1.56
C ASP A 45 18.57 2.98 -1.26
N TYR A 46 17.96 3.96 -1.93
CA TYR A 46 18.20 5.39 -1.65
C TYR A 46 17.80 5.77 -0.22
N LEU A 47 16.63 5.34 0.24
CA LEU A 47 16.18 5.61 1.61
C LEU A 47 17.11 4.96 2.64
N SER A 48 17.56 3.73 2.37
CA SER A 48 18.49 3.01 3.27
C SER A 48 19.85 3.71 3.39
N THR A 49 20.40 4.20 2.28
CA THR A 49 21.68 4.93 2.26
C THR A 49 21.54 6.28 2.94
N PHE A 50 20.44 7.01 2.68
CA PHE A 50 20.13 8.27 3.35
C PHE A 50 20.02 8.14 4.88
N LEU A 51 19.26 7.15 5.36
CA LEU A 51 19.13 6.87 6.80
C LEU A 51 20.48 6.51 7.43
N THR A 52 21.30 5.71 6.72
CA THR A 52 22.64 5.34 7.17
C THR A 52 23.56 6.57 7.27
N GLN A 53 23.51 7.49 6.30
CA GLN A 53 24.25 8.77 6.34
C GLN A 53 23.80 9.67 7.49
N GLN A 54 22.52 9.65 7.86
CA GLN A 54 21.98 10.37 9.01
C GLN A 54 22.32 9.73 10.37
N GLY A 55 23.14 8.68 10.40
CA GLY A 55 23.51 7.98 11.62
C GLY A 55 22.43 7.05 12.17
N VAL A 56 21.31 6.87 11.44
CA VAL A 56 20.29 5.86 11.76
C VAL A 56 20.84 4.50 11.34
N ARG A 57 21.65 3.89 12.20
CA ARG A 57 22.04 2.49 12.04
C ARG A 57 20.78 1.65 12.12
N GLN A 58 20.43 1.00 11.00
CA GLN A 58 19.53 -0.15 11.06
C GLN A 58 20.14 -1.14 12.05
N GLN A 59 19.50 -1.33 13.20
CA GLN A 59 19.80 -2.43 14.09
C GLN A 59 19.45 -3.71 13.33
N LYS A 60 20.39 -4.20 12.52
CA LYS A 60 20.38 -5.59 12.09
C LYS A 60 20.60 -6.38 13.36
N THR A 61 19.52 -6.84 13.99
CA THR A 61 19.59 -7.95 14.93
C THR A 61 20.06 -9.13 14.10
N VAL A 62 21.38 -9.27 13.96
CA VAL A 62 21.99 -10.48 13.41
C VAL A 62 21.81 -11.54 14.49
N THR A 63 20.61 -12.11 14.59
CA THR A 63 20.43 -13.37 15.26
C THR A 63 21.19 -14.38 14.40
N LYS A 64 22.35 -14.85 14.90
CA LYS A 64 23.14 -15.95 14.30
C LYS A 64 22.35 -17.26 14.16
N THR A 65 21.11 -17.27 14.63
CA THR A 65 20.19 -18.40 14.60
C THR A 65 19.17 -18.21 13.49
N ARG A 66 18.84 -19.32 12.82
CA ARG A 66 17.71 -19.43 11.90
C ARG A 66 16.51 -18.64 12.45
N PRO A 67 15.82 -17.81 11.65
CA PRO A 67 14.64 -17.11 12.12
C PRO A 67 13.67 -18.14 12.70
N PRO A 68 13.17 -17.92 13.94
CA PRO A 68 12.37 -18.92 14.62
C PRO A 68 11.18 -19.32 13.76
N GLY A 69 10.91 -20.61 13.73
CA GLY A 69 9.76 -21.15 12.99
C GLY A 69 8.44 -20.63 13.58
N LEU A 70 7.36 -20.73 12.81
CA LEU A 70 6.02 -20.32 13.28
C LEU A 70 5.64 -20.95 14.63
N ASP A 71 6.01 -22.22 14.84
CA ASP A 71 5.71 -22.93 16.10
C ASP A 71 6.55 -22.44 17.28
N GLU A 72 7.79 -22.03 17.04
CA GLU A 72 8.66 -21.45 18.08
C GLU A 72 8.14 -20.07 18.49
N LEU A 73 7.74 -19.25 17.50
CA LEU A 73 7.10 -17.95 17.71
C LEU A 73 5.79 -18.08 18.50
N LYS A 74 4.94 -19.07 18.19
CA LYS A 74 3.71 -19.33 18.94
C LYS A 74 4.00 -19.71 20.39
N LYS A 75 4.99 -20.58 20.63
CA LYS A 75 5.40 -20.97 21.98
C LYS A 75 5.92 -19.76 22.77
N GLU A 76 6.75 -18.93 22.15
CA GLU A 76 7.29 -17.72 22.77
C GLU A 76 6.19 -16.70 23.06
N PHE A 77 5.22 -16.54 22.16
CA PHE A 77 4.05 -15.70 22.37
C PHE A 77 3.24 -16.13 23.59
N VAL A 78 2.93 -17.43 23.71
CA VAL A 78 2.20 -17.97 24.87
C VAL A 78 3.01 -17.80 26.16
N LYS A 79 4.33 -18.04 26.12
CA LYS A 79 5.22 -17.77 27.26
C LYS A 79 5.15 -16.32 27.71
N ASN A 80 5.14 -15.38 26.77
CA ASN A 80 5.03 -13.95 27.07
C ASN A 80 3.67 -13.58 27.67
N LEU A 81 2.58 -14.19 27.20
CA LEU A 81 1.25 -13.98 27.78
C LEU A 81 1.16 -14.47 29.23
N VAL A 82 1.76 -15.62 29.53
CA VAL A 82 1.81 -16.15 30.90
C VAL A 82 2.75 -15.31 31.77
N LYS A 83 3.93 -14.93 31.27
CA LYS A 83 4.92 -14.11 31.99
C LYS A 83 4.37 -12.73 32.37
N ASN A 84 3.57 -12.12 31.51
CA ASN A 84 2.94 -10.82 31.76
C ASN A 84 1.62 -10.93 32.53
N GLU A 85 1.30 -12.11 33.07
CA GLU A 85 0.08 -12.39 33.83
C GLU A 85 -1.20 -12.04 33.05
N HIS A 86 -1.18 -12.10 31.72
CA HIS A 86 -2.36 -11.86 30.89
C HIS A 86 -3.28 -13.09 30.85
N VAL A 87 -2.72 -14.29 31.02
CA VAL A 87 -3.45 -15.56 30.99
C VAL A 87 -2.98 -16.42 32.15
N THR A 88 -3.93 -17.05 32.85
CA THR A 88 -3.69 -18.02 33.92
C THR A 88 -4.33 -19.36 33.59
N ILE A 89 -3.93 -20.42 34.29
CA ILE A 89 -4.54 -21.75 34.17
C ILE A 89 -5.44 -21.93 35.38
N ASP A 90 -6.69 -22.33 35.13
CA ASP A 90 -7.68 -22.71 36.13
C ASP A 90 -7.40 -24.10 36.70
N ASP A 91 -8.00 -24.42 37.84
CA ASP A 91 -7.88 -25.74 38.49
C ASP A 91 -8.39 -26.88 37.58
N ASN A 92 -9.27 -26.55 36.62
CA ASN A 92 -9.77 -27.46 35.59
C ASN A 92 -8.82 -27.63 34.38
N GLY A 93 -7.62 -27.05 34.43
CA GLY A 93 -6.63 -27.07 33.33
C GLY A 93 -6.99 -26.16 32.15
N ARG A 94 -7.99 -25.29 32.28
CA ARG A 94 -8.42 -24.35 31.23
C ARG A 94 -7.68 -23.03 31.33
N THR A 95 -7.31 -22.42 30.20
CA THR A 95 -6.72 -21.08 30.18
C THR A 95 -7.79 -20.01 30.36
N ILE A 96 -7.59 -19.15 31.35
CA ILE A 96 -8.47 -18.01 31.68
C ILE A 96 -7.72 -16.70 31.40
N LEU A 97 -8.42 -15.77 30.75
CA LEU A 97 -7.92 -14.41 30.54
C LEU A 97 -8.07 -13.60 31.84
N THR A 98 -6.96 -13.10 32.37
CA THR A 98 -6.96 -12.26 33.57
C THR A 98 -7.54 -10.88 33.29
N GLU A 99 -7.86 -10.13 34.34
CA GLU A 99 -8.29 -8.73 34.21
C GLU A 99 -7.24 -7.85 33.52
N LYS A 100 -5.95 -8.08 33.83
CA LYS A 100 -4.82 -7.43 33.14
C LYS A 100 -4.81 -7.76 31.66
N GLY A 101 -5.04 -9.03 31.30
CA GLY A 101 -5.16 -9.48 29.91
C GLY A 101 -6.32 -8.81 29.16
N LYS A 102 -7.50 -8.70 29.80
CA LYS A 102 -8.67 -7.99 29.25
C LYS A 102 -8.38 -6.51 29.00
N ASN A 103 -7.75 -5.84 29.96
CA ASN A 103 -7.39 -4.43 29.84
C ASN A 103 -6.34 -4.19 28.74
N PHE A 104 -5.34 -5.05 28.64
CA PHE A 104 -4.35 -5.01 27.57
C PHE A 104 -5.01 -5.16 26.19
N LEU A 105 -5.92 -6.14 26.03
CA LEU A 105 -6.64 -6.35 24.79
C LEU A 105 -7.48 -5.12 24.42
N ASN A 106 -8.22 -4.56 25.37
CA ASN A 106 -9.03 -3.36 25.16
C ASN A 106 -8.18 -2.14 24.76
N GLN A 107 -7.02 -1.95 25.40
CA GLN A 107 -6.09 -0.88 25.02
C GLN A 107 -5.59 -1.07 23.59
N GLN A 108 -5.20 -2.30 23.23
CA GLN A 108 -4.74 -2.61 21.88
C GLN A 108 -5.84 -2.37 20.84
N THR A 109 -7.09 -2.72 21.13
CA THR A 109 -8.26 -2.44 20.28
C THR A 109 -8.50 -0.93 20.12
N ARG A 110 -8.37 -0.14 21.20
CA ARG A 110 -8.49 1.33 21.11
C ARG A 110 -7.39 1.94 20.25
N VAL A 111 -6.14 1.56 20.49
CA VAL A 111 -4.99 2.06 19.72
C VAL A 111 -5.12 1.72 18.24
N THR A 112 -5.61 0.52 17.91
CA THR A 112 -5.86 0.14 16.51
C THR A 112 -7.01 0.92 15.89
N ALA A 113 -8.11 1.13 16.61
CA ALA A 113 -9.21 1.99 16.17
C ALA A 113 -8.74 3.44 15.91
N ASP A 114 -7.93 4.00 16.80
CA ASP A 114 -7.37 5.34 16.65
C ASP A 114 -6.46 5.45 15.41
N LYS A 115 -5.61 4.44 15.18
CA LYS A 115 -4.76 4.37 13.98
C LYS A 115 -5.59 4.34 12.69
N VAL A 116 -6.64 3.54 12.64
CA VAL A 116 -7.55 3.47 11.49
C VAL A 116 -8.23 4.81 11.27
N THR A 117 -8.76 5.41 12.33
CA THR A 117 -9.41 6.74 12.28
C THR A 117 -8.46 7.80 11.77
N LEU A 118 -7.21 7.81 12.24
CA LEU A 118 -6.18 8.74 11.77
C LEU A 118 -5.91 8.58 10.26
N VAL A 119 -5.83 7.35 9.76
CA VAL A 119 -5.65 7.09 8.32
C VAL A 119 -6.86 7.60 7.52
N GLN A 120 -8.08 7.33 8.00
CA GLN A 120 -9.30 7.83 7.37
C GLN A 120 -9.32 9.37 7.29
N LEU A 121 -8.94 10.06 8.38
CA LEU A 121 -8.85 11.52 8.41
C LEU A 121 -7.78 12.06 7.45
N LYS A 122 -6.61 11.43 7.37
CA LYS A 122 -5.56 11.77 6.40
C LYS A 122 -6.07 11.64 4.96
N ASN A 123 -6.75 10.54 4.65
CA ASN A 123 -7.34 10.30 3.34
C ASN A 123 -8.43 11.32 3.00
N LEU A 124 -9.30 11.66 3.96
CA LEU A 124 -10.33 12.68 3.78
C LEU A 124 -9.71 14.06 3.50
N ARG A 125 -8.70 14.46 4.28
CA ARG A 125 -7.97 15.72 4.08
C ARG A 125 -7.32 15.78 2.70
N PHE A 126 -6.74 14.67 2.24
CA PHE A 126 -6.16 14.55 0.91
C PHE A 126 -7.22 14.72 -0.18
N ARG A 127 -8.36 14.03 -0.08
CA ARG A 127 -9.47 14.19 -1.04
C ARG A 127 -9.99 15.63 -1.09
N GLN A 128 -10.14 16.28 0.06
CA GLN A 128 -10.55 17.69 0.12
C GLN A 128 -9.51 18.64 -0.50
N SER A 129 -8.21 18.38 -0.34
CA SER A 129 -7.16 19.18 -0.98
C SER A 129 -7.21 19.06 -2.50
N LEU A 130 -7.42 17.86 -3.04
CA LEU A 130 -7.61 17.63 -4.47
C LEU A 130 -8.87 18.33 -5.00
N ALA A 131 -9.98 18.25 -4.28
CA ALA A 131 -11.22 18.95 -4.65
C ALA A 131 -11.03 20.48 -4.67
N ARG A 132 -10.29 21.05 -3.71
CA ARG A 132 -9.93 22.47 -3.68
C ARG A 132 -9.03 22.88 -4.85
N LYS A 133 -8.09 22.03 -5.27
CA LYS A 133 -7.27 22.28 -6.47
C LYS A 133 -8.10 22.21 -7.76
N ARG A 134 -9.08 21.31 -7.82
CA ARG A 134 -9.98 21.13 -8.97
C ARG A 134 -11.06 22.21 -9.10
N LYS A 135 -11.47 22.85 -8.01
CA LYS A 135 -12.32 24.05 -8.05
C LYS A 135 -11.38 25.25 -8.22
N PRO A 136 -11.18 25.80 -9.44
CA PRO A 136 -10.43 27.04 -9.57
C PRO A 136 -11.14 28.06 -8.67
N ALA A 137 -10.44 28.53 -7.63
CA ALA A 137 -10.91 29.62 -6.80
C ALA A 137 -11.41 30.71 -7.76
N GLY A 138 -12.71 31.01 -7.65
CA GLY A 138 -13.54 31.47 -8.74
C GLY A 138 -12.82 32.38 -9.73
N LYS A 139 -13.01 32.10 -11.03
CA LYS A 139 -12.77 33.02 -12.15
C LYS A 139 -13.11 34.42 -11.61
N LYS A 140 -12.11 35.23 -11.24
CA LYS A 140 -12.35 36.54 -10.64
C LYS A 140 -13.09 37.33 -11.71
N THR A 141 -14.41 37.43 -11.61
CA THR A 141 -15.20 38.24 -12.52
C THR A 141 -14.71 39.65 -12.30
N LYS A 142 -13.86 40.14 -13.22
CA LYS A 142 -13.40 41.53 -13.20
C LYS A 142 -14.66 42.38 -13.06
N LYS A 143 -14.85 43.08 -11.94
CA LYS A 143 -15.93 44.05 -11.78
C LYS A 143 -15.82 45.02 -12.96
N ARG A 144 -16.76 44.95 -13.92
CA ARG A 144 -16.85 45.95 -15.00
C ARG A 144 -17.09 47.29 -14.31
N LYS A 145 -16.14 48.22 -14.44
CA LYS A 145 -16.34 49.61 -14.02
C LYS A 145 -17.41 50.20 -14.96
N THR A 146 -18.65 50.31 -14.50
CA THR A 146 -19.66 51.11 -15.19
C THR A 146 -19.30 52.57 -14.97
N SER A 147 -18.65 53.19 -15.96
CA SER A 147 -18.41 54.62 -16.01
C SER A 147 -19.73 55.34 -16.26
N VAL A 148 -20.48 55.63 -15.20
CA VAL A 148 -21.62 56.54 -15.30
C VAL A 148 -21.07 57.94 -15.54
N LYS A 149 -21.00 58.37 -16.80
CA LYS A 149 -20.76 59.77 -17.17
C LYS A 149 -21.93 60.61 -16.63
N LYS A 150 -21.72 61.30 -15.51
CA LYS A 150 -22.65 62.33 -15.04
C LYS A 150 -22.73 63.44 -16.09
N LYS A 151 -23.85 63.54 -16.81
CA LYS A 151 -24.18 64.71 -17.65
C LYS A 151 -24.35 65.92 -16.72
N LYS A 152 -23.47 66.91 -16.85
CA LYS A 152 -23.56 68.20 -16.15
C LYS A 152 -24.73 68.99 -16.75
N LYS A 153 -25.81 69.18 -15.97
CA LYS A 153 -26.96 70.02 -16.35
C LYS A 153 -26.49 71.47 -16.38
N ARG A 154 -26.54 72.11 -17.56
CA ARG A 154 -26.32 73.57 -17.70
C ARG A 154 -27.57 74.29 -17.21
N ARG A 155 -27.35 75.32 -16.40
CA ARG A 155 -28.37 76.27 -15.94
C ARG A 155 -28.84 77.12 -17.11
#